data_AF-A0A7M2GPB4-F1
#
_entry.id   AF-A0A7M2GPB4-F1
#
_cell.length_a   1.000
_cell.length_b   1.000
_cell.length_c   1.000
_cell.angle_alpha   90.00
_cell.angle_beta   90.00
_cell.angle_gamma   90.00
#
_symmetry.space_group_name_H-M   'P 1'
#
loop_
_entity.id
_entity.type
_entity.pdbx_description
1 polymer ?
#
loop_
_entity_poly.entity_id
_entity_poly.type
_entity_poly.pdbx_seq_one_letter_code
_entity_poly.pdbx_strand_id
1 'polypeptide(L)' 'MHMITNQLRADHAAYLAACANAENRALHSFFDQHVIVDEEAGYIVLDEGDHDPLPMTVIDRIVYTVTGQMLDNY' A
#
# COMPACT_ATOMS: atom_id res chain seq x y z
N MET A 1 -26.65 5.20 -12.97
CA MET A 1 -26.37 5.72 -11.60
C MET A 1 -26.03 4.63 -10.59
N HIS A 2 -26.80 3.53 -10.46
CA HIS A 2 -26.54 2.50 -9.43
C HIS A 2 -25.22 1.69 -9.61
N MET A 3 -24.82 1.39 -10.84
CA MET A 3 -23.58 0.64 -11.11
C MET A 3 -22.30 1.42 -10.78
N ILE A 4 -22.29 2.74 -11.03
CA ILE A 4 -21.12 3.60 -10.77
C ILE A 4 -20.85 3.69 -9.27
N THR A 5 -21.91 3.81 -8.46
CA THR A 5 -21.80 3.84 -7.00
C THR A 5 -21.27 2.53 -6.44
N ASN A 6 -21.66 1.38 -7.01
CA ASN A 6 -21.19 0.08 -6.55
C ASN A 6 -19.70 -0.13 -6.87
N GLN A 7 -19.26 0.29 -8.07
CA GLN A 7 -17.86 0.21 -8.45
C GLN A 7 -16.97 1.11 -7.57
N LEU A 8 -17.39 2.36 -7.34
CA LEU A 8 -16.67 3.29 -6.46
C LEU A 8 -16.56 2.77 -5.02
N ARG A 9 -17.61 2.10 -4.52
CA ARG A 9 -17.59 1.47 -3.19
C ARG A 9 -16.62 0.29 -3.13
N ALA A 10 -16.58 -0.54 -4.17
CA ALA A 10 -15.67 -1.68 -4.24
C ALA A 10 -14.22 -1.22 -4.32
N ASP A 11 -13.93 -0.21 -5.14
CA ASP A 11 -12.62 0.41 -5.29
C ASP A 11 -12.12 1.01 -3.96
N HIS A 12 -12.96 1.82 -3.31
CA HIS A 12 -12.65 2.39 -2.00
C HIS A 12 -12.43 1.31 -0.92
N ALA A 13 -13.20 0.21 -0.95
CA ALA A 13 -12.99 -0.91 -0.03
C ALA A 13 -11.66 -1.63 -0.28
N ALA A 14 -11.26 -1.80 -1.55
CA ALA A 14 -9.97 -2.39 -1.90
C ALA A 14 -8.80 -1.51 -1.46
N TYR A 15 -8.91 -0.19 -1.64
CA TYR A 15 -7.91 0.77 -1.13
C TYR A 15 -7.75 0.67 0.39
N LEU A 16 -8.85 0.71 1.14
CA LEU A 16 -8.79 0.61 2.61
C LEU A 16 -8.21 -0.73 3.08
N ALA A 17 -8.53 -1.83 2.39
CA ALA A 17 -7.95 -3.13 2.69
C ALA A 17 -6.43 -3.14 2.47
N ALA A 18 -5.93 -2.49 1.42
CA ALA A 18 -4.50 -2.35 1.17
C ALA A 18 -3.81 -1.46 2.23
N CYS A 19 -4.41 -0.34 2.61
CA CYS A 19 -3.90 0.49 3.71
C CYS A 19 -3.82 -0.29 5.03
N ALA A 20 -4.88 -1.01 5.40
CA ALA A 20 -4.89 -1.81 6.61
C ALA A 20 -3.82 -2.93 6.58
N ASN A 21 -3.58 -3.54 5.41
CA ASN A 21 -2.51 -4.50 5.24
C ASN A 21 -1.12 -3.84 5.41
N ALA A 22 -0.90 -2.68 4.79
CA ALA A 22 0.34 -1.92 4.94
C ALA A 22 0.61 -1.55 6.41
N GLU A 23 -0.41 -1.07 7.14
CA GLU A 23 -0.28 -0.78 8.58
C GLU A 23 0.09 -2.04 9.38
N ASN A 24 -0.56 -3.18 9.12
CA ASN A 24 -0.23 -4.43 9.81
C ASN A 24 1.19 -4.91 9.51
N ARG A 25 1.66 -4.77 8.27
CA ARG A 25 3.04 -5.12 7.89
C ARG A 25 4.05 -4.20 8.57
N ALA A 26 3.77 -2.91 8.65
CA ALA A 26 4.66 -1.92 9.26
C ALA A 26 4.92 -2.19 10.75
N LEU A 27 3.95 -2.78 11.47
CA LEU A 27 4.14 -3.23 12.86
C LEU A 27 5.25 -4.28 13.02
N HIS A 28 5.62 -4.94 11.93
CA HIS A 28 6.56 -6.05 11.90
C HIS A 28 7.75 -5.80 10.97
N SER A 29 7.93 -4.57 10.48
CA SER A 29 9.04 -4.18 9.62
C SER A 29 9.69 -2.88 10.12
N PHE A 30 11.00 -2.79 9.95
CA PHE A 30 11.74 -1.54 10.11
C PHE A 30 11.58 -0.60 8.90
N PHE A 31 11.13 -1.15 7.78
CA PHE A 31 11.05 -0.47 6.50
C PHE A 31 9.63 0.05 6.25
N ASP A 32 9.55 1.12 5.46
CA ASP A 32 8.28 1.72 5.10
C ASP A 32 7.48 0.77 4.20
N GLN A 33 6.17 0.81 4.35
CA GLN A 33 5.25 0.06 3.51
C GLN A 33 4.52 1.04 2.59
N HIS A 34 4.59 0.78 1.29
CA HIS A 34 3.99 1.62 0.25
C HIS A 34 2.81 0.91 -0.40
N VAL A 35 1.67 1.57 -0.43
CA VAL A 35 0.53 1.14 -1.25
C VAL A 35 0.63 1.84 -2.59
N ILE A 36 0.67 1.05 -3.67
CA ILE A 36 0.60 1.56 -5.04
C ILE A 36 -0.74 1.24 -5.68
N VAL A 37 -1.17 2.07 -6.61
CA VAL A 37 -2.29 1.75 -7.51
C VAL A 37 -1.74 1.13 -8.80
N ASP A 38 -2.31 0.00 -9.19
CA ASP A 38 -2.06 -0.72 -10.44
C ASP A 38 -3.33 -0.81 -11.27
N GLU A 39 -3.21 -0.54 -12.57
CA GLU A 39 -4.34 -0.51 -13.49
C GLU A 39 -4.96 -1.89 -13.71
N GLU A 40 -4.19 -2.98 -13.51
CA GLU A 40 -4.64 -4.36 -13.70
C GLU A 40 -4.86 -5.07 -12.36
N ALA A 41 -3.93 -4.92 -11.42
CA ALA A 41 -3.94 -5.64 -10.15
C ALA A 41 -4.64 -4.89 -8.99
N GLY A 42 -5.01 -3.62 -9.18
CA GLY A 42 -5.62 -2.79 -8.14
C GLY A 42 -4.57 -2.29 -7.13
N TYR A 43 -4.85 -2.38 -5.84
CA TYR A 43 -3.95 -1.84 -4.81
C TYR A 43 -2.98 -2.91 -4.29
N ILE A 44 -1.69 -2.62 -4.36
CA ILE A 44 -0.62 -3.54 -3.95
C ILE A 44 0.18 -2.90 -2.82
N VAL A 45 0.53 -3.69 -1.80
CA VAL A 45 1.43 -3.28 -0.73
C VAL A 45 2.85 -3.77 -1.04
N LEU A 46 3.79 -2.84 -1.08
CA LEU A 46 5.22 -3.08 -1.27
C LEU A 46 5.95 -2.75 0.03
N ASP A 47 6.82 -3.66 0.45
CA ASP A 47 7.72 -3.46 1.58
C ASP A 47 9.04 -2.94 1.05
N GLU A 48 9.47 -1.77 1.51
CA GLU A 48 10.74 -1.21 1.07
C GLU A 48 11.93 -2.14 1.41
N GLY A 49 11.81 -2.99 2.44
CA GLY A 49 12.83 -3.98 2.78
C GLY A 49 12.98 -5.14 1.77
N ASP A 50 11.94 -5.41 0.98
CA ASP A 50 11.92 -6.50 -0.02
C ASP A 50 12.41 -6.04 -1.40
N HIS A 51 12.64 -4.74 -1.58
CA HIS A 51 12.96 -4.15 -2.88
C HIS A 51 14.29 -3.38 -2.84
N ASP A 52 15.10 -3.57 -3.88
CA ASP A 52 16.11 -2.58 -4.28
C ASP A 52 15.43 -1.21 -4.55
N PRO A 53 16.18 -0.10 -4.67
CA PRO A 53 15.60 1.23 -4.83
C PRO A 53 14.45 1.24 -5.83
N LEU A 54 13.25 1.56 -5.34
CA LEU A 54 12.03 1.43 -6.14
C LEU A 54 12.18 2.23 -7.44
N PRO A 55 11.88 1.62 -8.60
CA PRO A 55 11.89 2.35 -9.86
C PRO A 55 10.98 3.58 -9.77
N MET A 56 11.36 4.69 -10.42
CA MET A 56 10.56 5.93 -10.41
C MET A 56 9.10 5.69 -10.84
N THR A 57 8.88 4.75 -11.75
CA THR A 57 7.54 4.37 -12.21
C THR A 57 6.66 3.76 -11.12
N VAL A 58 7.25 3.14 -10.10
CA VAL A 58 6.54 2.61 -8.93
C VAL A 58 6.29 3.74 -7.93
N ILE A 59 7.29 4.61 -7.72
CA ILE A 59 7.20 5.75 -6.81
C ILE A 59 6.05 6.69 -7.22
N ASP A 60 5.91 6.98 -8.51
CA ASP A 60 4.84 7.85 -9.04
C ASP A 60 3.43 7.27 -8.82
N ARG A 61 3.33 5.97 -8.53
CA ARG A 61 2.07 5.24 -8.33
C ARG A 61 1.74 5.04 -6.85
N ILE A 62 2.57 5.51 -5.93
CA ILE A 62 2.32 5.41 -4.49
C ILE A 62 1.14 6.31 -4.13
N VAL A 63 0.13 5.73 -3.50
CA VAL A 63 -1.10 6.40 -3.05
C VAL A 63 -1.19 6.47 -1.52
N TYR A 64 -0.38 5.69 -0.81
CA TYR A 64 -0.28 5.73 0.65
C TYR A 64 1.06 5.13 1.10
N THR A 65 1.64 5.69 2.16
CA THR A 65 2.85 5.18 2.81
C THR A 65 2.62 5.15 4.30
N VAL A 66 3.04 4.06 4.95
CA VAL A 66 3.15 3.97 6.41
C VAL A 66 4.59 3.68 6.78
N THR A 67 5.10 4.44 7.75
CA THR A 67 6.47 4.27 8.24
C THR A 67 6.63 2.95 8.97
N GLY A 68 7.78 2.29 8.80
CA GLY A 68 8.13 1.09 9.57
C GLY A 68 8.04 1.35 11.09
N GLN A 69 7.34 0.49 11.82
CA GLN A 69 7.04 0.68 13.25
C GLN A 69 7.75 -0.34 14.15
N MET A 70 8.53 -1.26 13.58
CA MET A 70 9.33 -2.15 14.39
C MET A 70 10.40 -1.33 15.13
N LEU A 71 10.38 -1.36 16.45
CA LEU A 71 11.36 -0.68 17.29
C LEU A 71 12.60 -1.57 17.44
N ASP A 72 13.77 -1.00 17.19
CA ASP A 72 15.05 -1.65 17.48
C ASP A 72 15.32 -1.50 18.99
N ASN A 73 14.96 -2.52 19.76
CA ASN A 73 15.23 -2.54 21.19
C ASN A 73 16.69 -3.02 21.40
N TYR A 74 17.63 -2.07 21.47
CA TYR A 74 19.04 -2.30 21.81
C TYR A 74 19.30 -2.16 23.31
#